data_AF-A0A8S2FV72-F1
#
_entry.id   AF-A0A8S2FV72-F1
#
_cell.length_a   1.000
_cell.length_b   1.000
_cell.length_c   1.000
_cell.angle_alpha   90.00
_cell.angle_beta   90.00
_cell.angle_gamma   90.00
#
_symmetry.space_group_name_H-M   'P 1'
#
loop_
_entity.id
_entity.type
_entity.pdbx_description
1 polymer ?
#
loop_
_entity_poly.entity_id
_entity_poly.type
_entity_poly.pdbx_seq_one_letter_code
_entity_poly.pdbx_strand_id
1 'polypeptide(L)'
;SRQYITKHFNNNPPQLRSFEELFPSSPPDDDALDLLTNLLKFNPYKRLTAEQAILHPYFQIYNNNNPTPTSNKLLWIELDHLNTVDDVKKFLFDEAINIRTRLHSQKSITGRKNEIEN
;
A
#
# COMPACT_ATOMS: atom_id res chain seq x y z
N SER A 1 -3.58 -27.28 8.23
CA SER A 1 -3.61 -25.86 8.68
C SER A 1 -4.31 -25.67 10.02
N ARG A 2 -5.59 -26.08 10.19
CA ARG A 2 -6.31 -25.94 11.48
C ARG A 2 -5.67 -26.71 12.65
N GLN A 3 -5.16 -27.92 12.38
CA GLN A 3 -4.61 -28.81 13.41
C GLN A 3 -3.29 -28.33 14.05
N TYR A 4 -2.52 -27.47 13.36
CA TYR A 4 -1.26 -26.94 13.87
C TYR A 4 -1.49 -25.83 14.90
N ILE A 5 -2.53 -25.02 14.68
CA ILE A 5 -2.96 -23.97 15.61
C ILE A 5 -3.45 -24.60 16.91
N THR A 6 -4.25 -25.68 16.82
CA THR A 6 -4.80 -26.36 18.00
C THR A 6 -3.73 -27.01 18.89
N LYS A 7 -2.58 -27.41 18.33
CA LYS A 7 -1.54 -28.13 19.07
C LYS A 7 -0.59 -27.21 19.86
N HIS A 8 -0.49 -25.93 19.49
CA HIS A 8 0.45 -24.97 20.08
C HIS A 8 -0.20 -23.80 20.81
N PHE A 9 -1.52 -23.63 20.70
CA PHE A 9 -2.26 -22.72 21.57
C PHE A 9 -2.54 -23.44 22.90
N ASN A 10 -1.87 -22.99 23.95
CA ASN A 10 -2.16 -23.39 25.33
C ASN A 10 -3.67 -23.18 25.60
N ASN A 11 -4.30 -24.02 26.43
CA ASN A 11 -5.76 -24.01 26.70
C ASN A 11 -6.29 -22.71 27.33
N ASN A 12 -5.44 -21.70 27.52
CA ASN A 12 -5.81 -20.34 27.85
C ASN A 12 -5.51 -19.47 26.61
N PRO A 13 -6.53 -18.96 25.90
CA PRO A 13 -6.28 -18.02 24.82
C PRO A 13 -5.49 -16.83 25.38
N PRO A 14 -4.46 -16.34 24.69
CA PRO A 14 -3.77 -15.13 25.12
C PRO A 14 -4.80 -14.03 25.28
N GLN A 15 -4.85 -13.42 26.48
CA GLN A 15 -5.74 -12.30 26.72
C GLN A 15 -5.33 -11.16 25.80
N LEU A 16 -6.22 -10.79 24.88
CA LEU A 16 -6.01 -9.65 24.00
C LEU A 16 -6.07 -8.40 24.87
N ARG A 17 -4.91 -7.77 25.07
CA ARG A 17 -4.84 -6.45 25.69
C ARG A 17 -5.53 -5.43 24.78
N SER A 18 -6.28 -4.52 25.38
CA SER A 18 -6.89 -3.43 24.63
C SER A 18 -5.81 -2.44 24.17
N PHE A 19 -6.09 -1.61 23.16
CA PHE A 19 -5.08 -0.65 22.70
C PHE A 19 -4.82 0.44 23.75
N GLU A 20 -5.84 0.78 24.55
CA GLU A 20 -5.74 1.68 25.71
C GLU A 20 -4.73 1.15 26.73
N GLU A 21 -4.74 -0.16 27.00
CA GLU A 21 -3.78 -0.82 27.90
C GLU A 21 -2.36 -0.86 27.32
N LEU A 22 -2.22 -0.88 26.00
CA LEU A 22 -0.94 -0.89 25.29
C LEU A 22 -0.32 0.50 25.17
N PHE A 23 -1.14 1.56 25.14
CA PHE A 23 -0.71 2.95 24.96
C PHE A 23 -1.11 3.87 26.14
N PRO A 24 -0.67 3.59 27.37
CA PRO A 24 -1.10 4.34 28.56
C PRO A 24 -0.50 5.76 28.67
N SER A 25 0.55 6.07 27.89
CA SER A 25 1.33 7.32 28.03
C SER A 25 0.86 8.47 27.14
N SER A 26 -0.10 8.24 26.27
CA SER A 26 -0.73 9.28 25.45
C SER A 26 -2.20 9.34 25.87
N PRO A 27 -2.81 10.51 26.13
CA PRO A 27 -4.26 10.57 26.11
C PRO A 27 -4.69 9.98 24.76
N PRO A 28 -5.43 8.87 24.74
CA PRO A 28 -5.71 8.19 23.51
C PRO A 28 -6.57 9.14 22.68
N ASP A 29 -6.07 9.49 21.51
CA ASP A 29 -6.94 10.00 20.47
C ASP A 29 -7.86 8.83 20.11
N ASP A 30 -9.13 8.92 20.51
CA ASP A 30 -10.13 7.88 20.30
C ASP A 30 -10.21 7.51 18.81
N ASP A 31 -10.01 8.48 17.90
CA ASP A 31 -9.98 8.23 16.47
C ASP A 31 -8.71 7.46 16.04
N ALA A 32 -7.58 7.67 16.72
CA ALA A 32 -6.37 6.90 16.46
C ALA A 32 -6.52 5.44 16.91
N LEU A 33 -7.12 5.21 18.08
CA LEU A 33 -7.38 3.87 18.59
C LEU A 33 -8.41 3.11 17.76
N ASP A 34 -9.48 3.77 17.31
CA ASP A 34 -10.44 3.16 16.40
C ASP A 34 -9.80 2.78 15.06
N LEU A 35 -8.97 3.67 14.49
CA LEU A 35 -8.23 3.39 13.27
C LEU A 35 -7.33 2.15 13.43
N LEU A 36 -6.55 2.08 14.51
CA LEU A 36 -5.69 0.92 14.79
C LEU A 36 -6.49 -0.37 14.95
N THR A 37 -7.61 -0.30 15.66
CA THR A 37 -8.52 -1.44 15.83
C THR A 37 -9.05 -1.96 14.51
N ASN A 38 -9.35 -1.06 13.58
CA ASN A 38 -9.88 -1.42 12.28
C ASN A 38 -8.79 -1.84 11.26
N LEU A 39 -7.54 -1.39 11.42
CA LEU A 39 -6.41 -1.82 10.60
C LEU A 39 -5.82 -3.17 11.04
N LEU A 40 -5.76 -3.43 12.33
CA LEU A 40 -5.06 -4.60 12.90
C LEU A 40 -5.97 -5.81 13.14
N LYS A 41 -7.12 -5.88 12.46
CA LYS A 41 -7.99 -7.08 12.53
C LYS A 41 -7.26 -8.31 11.99
N PHE A 42 -7.36 -9.41 12.73
CA PHE A 42 -6.72 -10.67 12.35
C PHE A 42 -7.18 -11.15 10.96
N ASN A 43 -8.49 -11.15 10.73
CA ASN A 43 -9.04 -11.48 9.42
C ASN A 43 -8.75 -10.34 8.42
N PRO A 44 -7.98 -10.58 7.35
CA PRO A 44 -7.60 -9.54 6.40
C PRO A 44 -8.81 -8.92 5.69
N TYR A 45 -9.86 -9.69 5.44
CA TYR A 45 -11.09 -9.20 4.80
C TYR A 45 -11.91 -8.26 5.68
N LYS A 46 -11.60 -8.18 6.98
CA LYS A 46 -12.26 -7.26 7.92
C LYS A 46 -11.47 -5.98 8.15
N ARG A 47 -10.23 -5.89 7.64
CA ARG A 47 -9.40 -4.69 7.79
C ARG A 47 -9.94 -3.58 6.90
N LEU A 48 -9.71 -2.33 7.31
CA LEU A 48 -9.92 -1.20 6.40
C LEU A 48 -9.00 -1.32 5.19
N THR A 49 -9.52 -0.95 4.03
CA THR A 49 -8.71 -0.67 2.85
C THR A 49 -7.95 0.65 3.03
N ALA A 50 -6.91 0.87 2.23
CA ALA A 50 -6.18 2.14 2.25
C ALA A 50 -7.10 3.34 1.95
N GLU A 51 -8.04 3.19 1.02
CA GLU A 51 -9.04 4.22 0.69
C GLU A 51 -9.98 4.52 1.86
N GLN A 52 -10.44 3.50 2.59
CA GLN A 52 -11.29 3.74 3.76
C GLN A 52 -10.48 4.33 4.92
N ALA A 53 -9.24 3.88 5.11
CA ALA A 53 -8.37 4.38 6.17
C ALA A 53 -8.06 5.87 6.01
N ILE A 54 -7.81 6.35 4.79
CA ILE A 54 -7.50 7.76 4.55
C ILE A 54 -8.71 8.69 4.72
N LEU A 55 -9.93 8.14 4.67
CA LEU A 55 -11.19 8.85 4.95
C LEU A 55 -11.58 8.83 6.44
N HIS A 56 -10.80 8.15 7.29
CA HIS A 56 -11.07 8.06 8.72
C HIS A 56 -10.96 9.42 9.42
N PRO A 57 -11.78 9.73 10.45
CA PRO A 57 -11.73 10.99 11.22
C PRO A 57 -10.32 11.37 11.70
N TYR A 58 -9.51 10.38 12.08
CA TYR A 58 -8.09 10.55 12.41
C TYR A 58 -7.28 11.36 11.36
N PHE A 59 -7.59 11.20 10.06
CA PHE A 59 -6.91 11.93 8.97
C PHE A 59 -7.68 13.16 8.48
N GLN A 60 -8.78 13.56 9.14
CA GLN A 60 -9.66 14.63 8.66
C GLN A 60 -8.90 15.96 8.46
N ILE A 61 -7.91 16.25 9.31
CA ILE A 61 -7.06 17.46 9.20
C ILE A 61 -6.19 17.49 7.93
N TYR A 62 -5.98 16.35 7.28
CA TYR A 62 -5.18 16.19 6.06
C TYR A 62 -6.04 16.00 4.81
N ASN A 63 -7.36 15.89 4.95
CA ASN A 63 -8.25 15.62 3.84
C ASN A 63 -8.58 16.91 3.08
N ASN A 64 -7.82 17.20 2.02
CA ASN A 64 -7.98 18.41 1.20
C ASN A 64 -9.17 18.36 0.22
N ASN A 65 -10.16 17.47 0.44
CA ASN A 65 -11.32 17.19 -0.45
C ASN A 65 -10.98 16.78 -1.90
N ASN A 66 -9.71 16.66 -2.25
CA ASN A 66 -9.28 16.16 -3.55
C ASN A 66 -9.22 14.63 -3.52
N PRO A 67 -9.70 13.94 -4.57
CA PRO A 67 -9.59 12.49 -4.65
C PRO A 67 -8.12 12.08 -4.63
N THR A 68 -7.79 11.10 -3.79
CA THR A 68 -6.45 10.53 -3.77
C THR A 68 -6.14 9.90 -5.13
N PRO A 69 -4.92 10.10 -5.68
CA PRO A 69 -4.59 9.57 -6.99
C PRO A 69 -4.55 8.03 -6.91
N THR A 70 -5.39 7.38 -7.72
CA THR A 70 -5.38 5.92 -7.88
C THR A 70 -4.65 5.55 -9.16
N SER A 71 -3.73 4.59 -9.08
CA SER A 71 -3.06 4.04 -10.26
C SER A 71 -3.94 2.96 -10.89
N ASN A 72 -4.35 3.16 -12.15
CA ASN A 72 -5.02 2.11 -12.94
C ASN A 72 -4.04 1.04 -13.44
N LYS A 73 -2.72 1.26 -13.27
CA LYS A 73 -1.68 0.33 -13.68
C LYS A 73 -1.33 -0.56 -12.51
N LEU A 74 -1.61 -1.86 -12.66
CA LEU A 74 -1.06 -2.88 -11.78
C LEU A 74 0.46 -2.90 -11.92
N LEU A 75 1.15 -2.85 -10.79
CA LEU A 75 2.58 -3.12 -10.72
C LEU A 75 2.76 -4.64 -10.72
N TRP A 76 2.81 -5.22 -11.92
CA TRP A 76 3.19 -6.61 -12.08
C TRP A 76 4.70 -6.71 -11.91
N ILE A 77 5.15 -7.07 -10.71
CA ILE A 77 6.57 -7.32 -10.45
C ILE A 77 6.79 -8.83 -10.49
N GLU A 78 6.89 -9.38 -11.70
CA GLU A 78 7.21 -10.79 -11.90
C GLU A 78 8.73 -10.94 -11.83
N LEU A 79 9.25 -11.07 -10.61
CA LEU A 79 10.68 -11.33 -10.38
C LEU A 79 10.98 -12.83 -10.25
N ASP A 80 9.96 -13.66 -10.09
CA ASP A 80 10.10 -15.08 -9.73
C ASP A 80 10.86 -15.90 -10.78
N HIS A 81 10.98 -15.40 -12.02
CA HIS A 81 11.72 -16.04 -13.10
C HIS A 81 13.18 -15.56 -13.22
N LEU A 82 13.59 -14.54 -12.47
CA LEU A 82 14.95 -13.99 -12.50
C LEU A 82 15.83 -14.72 -11.48
N ASN A 83 16.50 -15.77 -11.95
CA ASN A 83 17.24 -16.69 -11.07
C ASN A 83 18.72 -16.32 -10.91
N THR A 84 19.27 -15.49 -11.82
CA THR A 84 20.68 -15.09 -11.78
C THR A 84 20.86 -13.58 -11.72
N VAL A 85 22.03 -13.16 -11.26
CA VAL A 85 22.43 -11.75 -11.26
C VAL A 85 22.45 -11.17 -12.68
N ASP A 86 22.81 -11.99 -13.68
CA ASP A 86 22.86 -11.54 -15.08
C ASP A 86 21.46 -11.36 -15.68
N ASP A 87 20.48 -12.19 -15.31
CA ASP A 87 19.06 -11.99 -15.68
C ASP A 87 18.53 -10.67 -15.13
N VAL A 88 18.82 -10.37 -13.86
CA VAL A 88 18.41 -9.11 -13.21
C VAL A 88 19.06 -7.92 -13.90
N LYS A 89 20.37 -7.98 -14.18
CA LYS A 89 21.08 -6.90 -14.89
C LYS A 89 20.48 -6.66 -16.27
N LYS A 90 20.21 -7.72 -17.03
CA LYS A 90 19.60 -7.63 -18.36
C LYS A 90 18.22 -7.02 -18.28
N PHE A 91 17.37 -7.48 -17.37
CA PHE A 91 16.03 -6.94 -17.15
C PHE A 91 16.04 -5.44 -16.84
N LEU A 92 16.91 -5.01 -15.90
CA LEU A 92 17.04 -3.60 -15.53
C LEU A 92 17.55 -2.74 -16.69
N PHE A 93 18.51 -3.25 -17.46
CA PHE A 93 19.03 -2.54 -18.63
C PHE A 93 17.96 -2.37 -19.71
N ASP A 94 17.24 -3.44 -20.04
CA ASP A 94 16.18 -3.43 -21.05
C ASP A 94 15.05 -2.45 -20.63
N GLU A 95 14.64 -2.47 -19.36
CA GLU A 95 13.62 -1.55 -18.86
C GLU A 95 14.10 -0.08 -18.87
N ALA A 96 15.36 0.19 -18.57
CA ALA A 96 15.93 1.54 -18.67
C ALA A 96 15.85 2.09 -20.11
N ILE A 97 16.16 1.26 -21.11
CA ILE A 97 16.05 1.62 -22.53
C ILE A 97 14.58 1.85 -22.92
N ASN A 98 13.65 1.00 -22.47
CA ASN A 98 12.22 1.15 -22.72
C ASN A 98 11.66 2.44 -22.13
N ILE A 99 12.02 2.76 -20.88
CA ILE A 99 11.62 4.02 -20.21
C ILE A 99 12.14 5.21 -21.00
N ARG A 100 13.44 5.21 -21.36
CA ARG A 100 14.04 6.29 -22.15
C ARG A 100 13.28 6.51 -23.45
N THR A 101 12.96 5.43 -24.15
CA THR A 101 12.23 5.47 -25.42
C THR A 101 10.83 6.06 -25.25
N ARG A 102 10.06 5.60 -24.26
CA ARG A 102 8.72 6.15 -23.93
C ARG A 102 8.76 7.64 -23.62
N LEU A 103 9.76 8.10 -22.87
CA LEU A 103 9.93 9.52 -22.55
C LEU A 103 10.24 10.35 -23.79
N HIS A 104 11.10 9.87 -24.70
CA HIS A 104 11.38 10.56 -25.96
C HIS A 104 10.15 10.65 -26.88
N SER A 105 9.38 9.57 -27.00
CA SER A 105 8.14 9.58 -27.80
C SER A 105 7.10 10.57 -27.27
N GLN A 106 6.89 10.63 -25.95
CA GLN A 106 5.94 11.58 -25.35
C GLN A 106 6.35 13.05 -25.54
N LYS A 107 7.65 13.35 -25.47
CA LYS A 107 8.16 14.73 -25.67
C LYS A 107 7.87 15.25 -27.08
N SER A 108 7.90 14.38 -28.10
CA SER A 108 7.58 14.73 -29.50
C SER A 108 6.09 14.96 -29.77
N ILE A 109 5.20 14.43 -28.92
CA ILE A 109 3.74 14.58 -29.04
C ILE A 109 3.30 15.85 -28.29
N THR A 110 3.84 16.10 -27.11
CA THR A 110 3.60 17.35 -26.35
C THR A 110 4.12 18.58 -27.10
N GLY A 111 5.26 18.47 -27.80
CA GLY A 111 5.77 19.56 -28.66
C GLY A 111 4.82 19.91 -29.82
N ARG A 112 4.15 18.93 -30.43
CA ARG A 112 3.18 19.17 -31.52
C ARG A 112 1.85 19.76 -31.05
N LYS A 113 1.38 19.46 -29.84
CA LYS A 113 0.12 20.02 -29.34
C LYS A 113 0.21 21.53 -29.11
N ASN A 114 1.37 22.02 -28.70
CA ASN A 114 1.60 23.45 -28.47
C ASN A 114 1.72 24.29 -29.76
N GLU A 115 1.86 23.65 -30.92
CA GLU A 115 1.89 24.30 -32.25
C GLU A 115 0.51 24.36 -32.92
N ILE A 116 -0.48 23.61 -32.44
CA ILE A 116 -1.83 23.56 -33.00
C ILE A 116 -2.81 24.49 -32.24
N GLU A 117 -2.44 24.93 -31.04
CA GLU A 117 -3.21 25.88 -30.22
C GLU A 117 -2.74 27.36 -30.34
N ASN A 118 -1.88 27.68 -31.31
CA ASN A 118 -1.49 29.06 -31.67
C ASN A 118 -1.91 29.42 -33.09
#